data_AF-A0A936Q7N4-F1
#
_entry.id   AF-A0A936Q7N4-F1
#
_cell.length_a   1.000
_cell.length_b   1.000
_cell.length_c   1.000
_cell.angle_alpha   90.00
_cell.angle_beta   90.00
_cell.angle_gamma   90.00
#
_symmetry.space_group_name_H-M   'P 1'
#
loop_
_entity.id
_entity.type
_entity.pdbx_description
1 polymer ?
#
loop_
_entity_poly.entity_id
_entity_poly.type
_entity_poly.pdbx_seq_one_letter_code
_entity_poly.pdbx_strand_id
1 'polypeptide(L)'
;MKKILLALVGLAVVASLVVTAVRRSDAGPKPIEALRHTYRDKAKPSVDHALFAQLQGPFAKPQLVTSACISCHNGRHTEVMASSHWNWERIEYVEGKGIRAIGKKNVLNNFCIGVAGSQQSCDKCHAGYGWADASFDFGDPLNVDCLACHDNGGTYAKKVGGAGMPADGLDLALVAQKVGRPQRANCGTCHAFGGGGNNVKHGDLDVAQFDTTRDVDVHMGTDGADMSCVDCHTAEKHQMLGKAYSLSSMNRNRVACESCHGAVPHEDELLNQHGYKVACQTCHIPEYAKVNATKMRWDWSTAGKLKDGKPYEEEDGQGNHAYMSIKGTFTWAKNVTPEYVWFNGTASHHLLGEKFDPARPLVLNTLYGAYDEPEAKIVPVKVHRAKQIYDTKNLTLIQPKLYSATPGDGGYWGDFDWNAAATAGMKEVGLPYSGSYGFAETEMNWPLNHMVAPKDKAVSCEECHKREGGRLASVGGFYMPGRDRSTLLDGFGALLVLGAFAGVLVHGGARYWFWRRRQGGK
;
A
#
# COMPACT_ATOMS: atom_id res chain seq x y z
N MET A 1 -7.65 -27.15 65.34
CA MET A 1 -6.63 -26.87 64.30
C MET A 1 -6.70 -27.82 63.11
N LYS A 2 -6.61 -29.16 63.28
CA LYS A 2 -6.61 -30.14 62.17
C LYS A 2 -7.83 -30.06 61.23
N LYS A 3 -9.04 -29.86 61.77
CA LYS A 3 -10.29 -29.73 60.98
C LYS A 3 -10.36 -28.44 60.14
N ILE A 4 -9.79 -27.34 60.65
CA ILE A 4 -9.74 -26.05 59.95
C ILE A 4 -8.73 -26.12 58.80
N LEU A 5 -7.59 -26.76 59.02
CA LEU A 5 -6.58 -26.98 57.98
C LEU A 5 -7.12 -27.84 56.84
N LEU A 6 -7.85 -28.91 57.15
CA LEU A 6 -8.51 -29.76 56.14
C LEU A 6 -9.57 -28.99 55.33
N ALA A 7 -10.33 -28.10 55.99
CA ALA A 7 -11.31 -27.26 55.30
C ALA A 7 -10.63 -26.25 54.36
N LEU A 8 -9.53 -25.61 54.79
CA LEU A 8 -8.78 -24.66 53.96
C LEU A 8 -8.10 -25.34 52.77
N VAL A 9 -7.54 -26.54 52.95
CA VAL A 9 -6.97 -27.34 51.85
C VAL A 9 -8.07 -27.75 50.87
N GLY A 10 -9.23 -28.19 51.36
CA GLY A 10 -10.38 -28.49 50.51
C GLY A 10 -10.84 -27.29 49.69
N LEU A 11 -10.90 -26.10 50.31
CA LEU A 11 -11.28 -24.86 49.64
C LEU A 11 -10.25 -24.41 48.60
N ALA A 12 -8.96 -24.58 48.88
CA ALA A 12 -7.88 -24.30 47.93
C ALA A 12 -7.91 -25.26 46.73
N VAL A 13 -8.19 -26.56 46.96
CA VAL A 13 -8.32 -27.55 45.88
C VAL A 13 -9.55 -27.24 45.02
N VAL A 14 -10.70 -26.90 45.63
CA VAL A 14 -11.89 -26.50 44.88
C VAL A 14 -11.64 -25.19 44.12
N ALA A 15 -10.99 -24.20 44.71
CA ALA A 15 -10.62 -22.96 44.03
C ALA A 15 -9.66 -23.23 42.86
N SER A 16 -8.64 -24.07 43.02
CA SER A 16 -7.77 -24.49 41.93
C SER A 16 -8.53 -25.25 40.85
N LEU A 17 -9.43 -26.16 41.19
CA LEU A 17 -10.24 -26.90 40.22
C LEU A 17 -11.20 -25.99 39.46
N VAL A 18 -11.80 -25.00 40.12
CA VAL A 18 -12.65 -23.97 39.50
C VAL A 18 -11.81 -23.08 38.59
N VAL A 19 -10.65 -22.58 39.02
CA VAL A 19 -9.74 -21.80 38.17
C VAL A 19 -9.26 -22.61 36.96
N THR A 20 -8.98 -23.90 37.15
CA THR A 20 -8.57 -24.79 36.05
C THR A 20 -9.71 -25.11 35.10
N ALA A 21 -10.95 -25.26 35.61
CA ALA A 21 -12.15 -25.46 34.81
C ALA A 21 -12.52 -24.20 34.02
N VAL A 22 -12.43 -23.01 34.64
CA VAL A 22 -12.63 -21.71 33.97
C VAL A 22 -11.56 -21.47 32.89
N ARG A 23 -10.29 -21.78 33.18
CA ARG A 23 -9.21 -21.73 32.17
C ARG A 23 -9.39 -22.75 31.04
N ARG A 24 -10.05 -23.88 31.30
CA ARG A 24 -10.37 -24.90 30.27
C ARG A 24 -11.61 -24.52 29.44
N SER A 25 -12.57 -23.77 29.98
CA SER A 25 -13.68 -23.23 29.17
C SER A 25 -13.23 -22.14 28.20
N ASP A 26 -12.06 -21.53 28.42
CA ASP A 26 -11.39 -20.64 27.47
C ASP A 26 -10.63 -21.39 26.34
N ALA A 27 -10.65 -22.73 26.33
CA ALA A 27 -9.97 -23.56 25.32
C ALA A 27 -10.78 -23.74 24.02
N GLY A 28 -11.72 -22.83 23.72
CA GLY A 28 -12.21 -22.66 22.36
C GLY A 28 -11.07 -22.17 21.45
N PRO A 29 -11.24 -22.21 20.11
CA PRO A 29 -10.30 -21.53 19.23
C PRO A 29 -10.14 -20.08 19.69
N LYS A 30 -8.89 -19.62 19.88
CA LYS A 30 -8.60 -18.19 20.14
C LYS A 30 -9.40 -17.35 19.12
N PRO A 31 -9.89 -16.15 19.45
CA PRO A 31 -10.70 -15.34 18.53
C PRO A 31 -10.15 -15.29 17.08
N ILE A 32 -8.82 -15.24 16.92
CA ILE A 32 -8.14 -15.28 15.62
C ILE A 32 -8.27 -16.63 14.89
N GLU A 33 -8.19 -17.77 15.58
CA GLU A 33 -8.33 -19.09 14.94
C GLU A 33 -9.77 -19.31 14.46
N ALA A 34 -10.76 -18.86 15.23
CA ALA A 34 -12.16 -18.86 14.80
C ALA A 34 -12.37 -17.96 13.56
N LEU A 35 -11.75 -16.78 13.52
CA LEU A 35 -11.77 -15.90 12.35
C LEU A 35 -11.13 -16.56 11.13
N ARG A 36 -9.99 -17.23 11.28
CA ARG A 36 -9.34 -17.97 10.18
C ARG A 36 -10.28 -19.00 9.55
N HIS A 37 -10.94 -19.81 10.39
CA HIS A 37 -11.93 -20.77 9.90
C HIS A 37 -13.06 -20.07 9.14
N THR A 38 -13.58 -18.97 9.70
CA THR A 38 -14.66 -18.18 9.07
C THR A 38 -14.28 -17.67 7.68
N TYR A 39 -13.07 -17.15 7.51
CA TYR A 39 -12.63 -16.62 6.21
C TYR A 39 -12.21 -17.69 5.22
N ARG A 40 -11.78 -18.85 5.71
CA ARG A 40 -11.47 -20.01 4.87
C ARG A 40 -12.73 -20.62 4.26
N ASP A 41 -13.84 -20.59 4.99
CA ASP A 41 -15.15 -21.04 4.51
C ASP A 41 -15.76 -20.01 3.55
N LYS A 42 -15.42 -20.15 2.25
CA LYS A 42 -15.88 -19.21 1.22
C LYS A 42 -17.40 -19.28 1.03
N ALA A 43 -18.00 -18.09 0.84
CA ALA A 43 -19.41 -17.95 0.56
C ALA A 43 -19.80 -18.72 -0.71
N LYS A 44 -20.82 -19.57 -0.61
CA LYS A 44 -21.37 -20.29 -1.74
C LYS A 44 -22.26 -19.35 -2.57
N PRO A 45 -22.16 -19.36 -3.92
CA PRO A 45 -23.07 -18.59 -4.76
C PRO A 45 -24.53 -18.96 -4.48
N SER A 46 -25.40 -17.95 -4.46
CA SER A 46 -26.84 -18.15 -4.24
C SER A 46 -27.58 -18.61 -5.50
N VAL A 47 -26.98 -18.42 -6.67
CA VAL A 47 -27.53 -18.76 -7.99
C VAL A 47 -26.42 -19.25 -8.92
N ASP A 48 -26.80 -20.00 -9.95
CA ASP A 48 -25.92 -20.38 -11.05
C ASP A 48 -26.23 -19.51 -12.28
N HIS A 49 -25.28 -18.65 -12.66
CA HIS A 49 -25.46 -17.73 -13.78
C HIS A 49 -25.51 -18.42 -15.14
N ALA A 50 -24.99 -19.65 -15.25
CA ALA A 50 -25.03 -20.43 -16.49
C ALA A 50 -26.45 -20.85 -16.88
N LEU A 51 -27.41 -20.82 -15.95
CA LEU A 51 -28.80 -21.22 -16.18
C LEU A 51 -29.70 -20.09 -16.71
N PHE A 52 -29.23 -18.84 -16.73
CA PHE A 52 -30.05 -17.71 -17.17
C PHE A 52 -30.03 -17.56 -18.70
N ALA A 53 -31.22 -17.50 -19.31
CA ALA A 53 -31.39 -17.32 -20.75
C ALA A 53 -30.75 -16.01 -21.26
N GLN A 54 -30.79 -14.96 -20.44
CA GLN A 54 -30.23 -13.63 -20.72
C GLN A 54 -28.71 -13.67 -20.90
N LEU A 55 -28.02 -14.68 -20.35
CA LEU A 55 -26.56 -14.81 -20.38
C LEU A 55 -26.08 -15.86 -21.40
N GLN A 56 -26.97 -16.45 -22.19
CA GLN A 56 -26.59 -17.43 -23.23
C GLN A 56 -25.93 -16.78 -24.45
N GLY A 57 -26.11 -15.46 -24.63
CA GLY A 57 -25.51 -14.72 -25.72
C GLY A 57 -25.99 -15.19 -27.11
N PRO A 58 -25.18 -15.02 -28.16
CA PRO A 58 -23.86 -14.38 -28.16
C PRO A 58 -23.95 -12.87 -27.87
N PHE A 59 -22.90 -12.31 -27.29
CA PHE A 59 -22.79 -10.87 -27.08
C PHE A 59 -21.84 -10.25 -28.10
N ALA A 60 -22.39 -9.46 -29.03
CA ALA A 60 -21.59 -8.77 -30.06
C ALA A 60 -20.73 -7.62 -29.49
N LYS A 61 -21.11 -7.08 -28.32
CA LYS A 61 -20.43 -5.98 -27.62
C LYS A 61 -20.54 -6.17 -26.11
N PRO A 62 -19.55 -5.74 -25.32
CA PRO A 62 -19.59 -5.91 -23.86
C PRO A 62 -20.73 -5.13 -23.19
N GLN A 63 -21.14 -3.98 -23.76
CA GLN A 63 -22.30 -3.22 -23.29
C GLN A 63 -23.60 -4.06 -23.26
N LEU A 64 -23.73 -5.06 -24.13
CA LEU A 64 -24.89 -5.97 -24.12
C LEU A 64 -24.86 -6.92 -22.92
N VAL A 65 -23.67 -7.31 -22.44
CA VAL A 65 -23.53 -8.04 -21.18
C VAL A 65 -23.96 -7.16 -20.03
N THR A 66 -23.47 -5.91 -19.97
CA THR A 66 -23.87 -4.94 -18.93
C THR A 66 -25.38 -4.70 -18.95
N SER A 67 -25.99 -4.56 -20.12
CA SER A 67 -27.45 -4.46 -20.26
C SER A 67 -28.17 -5.69 -19.68
N ALA A 68 -27.70 -6.91 -19.99
CA ALA A 68 -28.24 -8.14 -19.44
C ALA A 68 -28.11 -8.18 -17.91
N CYS A 69 -26.95 -7.80 -17.36
CA CYS A 69 -26.72 -7.68 -15.91
C CYS A 69 -27.71 -6.69 -15.27
N ILE A 70 -27.87 -5.50 -15.86
CA ILE A 70 -28.74 -4.44 -15.36
C ILE A 70 -30.20 -4.88 -15.32
N SER A 71 -30.65 -5.77 -16.22
CA SER A 71 -32.03 -6.28 -16.24
C SER A 71 -32.45 -7.03 -14.97
N CYS A 72 -31.49 -7.53 -14.18
CA CYS A 72 -31.71 -8.22 -12.91
C CYS A 72 -31.07 -7.49 -11.72
N HIS A 73 -29.89 -6.90 -11.92
CA HIS A 73 -29.12 -6.19 -10.90
C HIS A 73 -29.44 -4.69 -10.87
N ASN A 74 -30.71 -4.38 -10.66
CA ASN A 74 -31.23 -3.01 -10.69
C ASN A 74 -30.45 -2.09 -9.72
N GLY A 75 -30.01 -0.94 -10.24
CA GLY A 75 -29.27 0.08 -9.49
C GLY A 75 -27.80 -0.25 -9.17
N ARG A 76 -27.30 -1.47 -9.45
CA ARG A 76 -25.88 -1.80 -9.20
C ARG A 76 -24.93 -0.96 -10.07
N HIS A 77 -25.32 -0.65 -11.31
CA HIS A 77 -24.57 0.26 -12.17
C HIS A 77 -24.46 1.66 -11.55
N THR A 78 -25.55 2.20 -10.98
CA THR A 78 -25.57 3.51 -10.30
C THR A 78 -24.59 3.54 -9.12
N GLU A 79 -24.55 2.45 -8.35
CA GLU A 79 -23.62 2.28 -7.24
C GLU A 79 -22.15 2.30 -7.70
N VAL A 80 -21.82 1.59 -8.78
CA VAL A 80 -20.48 1.60 -9.38
C VAL A 80 -20.14 2.98 -9.93
N MET A 81 -21.07 3.63 -10.64
CA MET A 81 -20.88 4.96 -11.22
C MET A 81 -20.70 6.06 -10.16
N ALA A 82 -21.19 5.86 -8.94
CA ALA A 82 -20.94 6.75 -7.80
C ALA A 82 -19.56 6.52 -7.13
N SER A 83 -18.85 5.44 -7.47
CA SER A 83 -17.59 5.07 -6.83
C SER A 83 -16.36 5.77 -7.42
N SER A 84 -15.25 5.77 -6.70
CA SER A 84 -13.97 6.23 -7.25
C SER A 84 -13.36 5.27 -8.28
N HIS A 85 -13.82 4.01 -8.38
CA HIS A 85 -13.36 3.10 -9.43
C HIS A 85 -13.90 3.50 -10.80
N TRP A 86 -15.10 4.10 -10.84
CA TRP A 86 -15.68 4.72 -12.03
C TRP A 86 -15.13 6.13 -12.28
N ASN A 87 -15.24 7.03 -11.30
CA ASN A 87 -14.90 8.43 -11.53
C ASN A 87 -13.39 8.69 -11.60
N TRP A 88 -12.57 7.78 -11.06
CA TRP A 88 -11.12 7.97 -10.85
C TRP A 88 -10.76 9.23 -10.06
N GLU A 89 -11.73 9.80 -9.36
CA GLU A 89 -11.59 10.96 -8.50
C GLU A 89 -12.59 10.91 -7.36
N ARG A 90 -12.38 11.81 -6.40
CA ARG A 90 -13.23 12.01 -5.23
C ARG A 90 -13.02 13.43 -4.72
N ILE A 91 -14.08 14.03 -4.17
CA ILE A 91 -13.98 15.32 -3.49
C ILE A 91 -13.38 15.12 -2.11
N GLU A 92 -12.24 15.76 -1.85
CA GLU A 92 -11.58 15.73 -0.55
C GLU A 92 -11.07 17.12 -0.15
N TYR A 93 -10.93 17.33 1.17
CA TYR A 93 -10.18 18.46 1.68
C TYR A 93 -8.70 18.12 1.67
N VAL A 94 -7.90 18.97 1.00
CA VAL A 94 -6.44 18.90 0.98
C VAL A 94 -5.92 20.06 1.81
N GLU A 95 -5.14 19.76 2.83
CA GLU A 95 -4.60 20.76 3.74
C GLU A 95 -3.79 21.83 2.97
N GLY A 96 -4.01 23.10 3.31
CA GLY A 96 -3.43 24.25 2.60
C GLY A 96 -3.99 24.54 1.21
N LYS A 97 -4.82 23.64 0.64
CA LYS A 97 -5.39 23.78 -0.71
C LYS A 97 -6.92 23.84 -0.71
N GLY A 98 -7.59 23.38 0.35
CA GLY A 98 -9.05 23.38 0.45
C GLY A 98 -9.70 22.19 -0.26
N ILE A 99 -10.99 22.31 -0.59
CA ILE A 99 -11.75 21.23 -1.23
C ILE A 99 -11.29 21.07 -2.69
N ARG A 100 -10.90 19.86 -3.08
CA ARG A 100 -10.40 19.52 -4.42
C ARG A 100 -10.91 18.14 -4.86
N ALA A 101 -11.07 17.97 -6.17
CA ALA A 101 -11.25 16.66 -6.77
C ALA A 101 -9.87 16.00 -6.97
N ILE A 102 -9.57 14.98 -6.18
CA ILE A 102 -8.29 14.26 -6.24
C ILE A 102 -8.50 12.79 -6.58
N GLY A 103 -7.57 12.23 -7.35
CA GLY A 103 -7.59 10.83 -7.76
C GLY A 103 -6.77 10.60 -9.02
N LYS A 104 -6.81 9.37 -9.54
CA LYS A 104 -6.02 8.95 -10.71
C LYS A 104 -6.26 9.82 -11.94
N LYS A 105 -7.45 10.42 -12.06
CA LYS A 105 -7.80 11.34 -13.16
C LYS A 105 -6.99 12.66 -13.12
N ASN A 106 -6.69 13.18 -11.93
CA ASN A 106 -6.20 14.57 -11.76
C ASN A 106 -4.86 14.70 -11.01
N VAL A 107 -4.34 13.62 -10.42
CA VAL A 107 -3.10 13.63 -9.64
C VAL A 107 -1.98 13.00 -10.44
N LEU A 108 -0.87 13.72 -10.55
CA LEU A 108 0.35 13.20 -11.14
C LEU A 108 1.04 12.22 -10.17
N ASN A 109 1.58 11.13 -10.71
CA ASN A 109 2.52 10.25 -10.03
C ASN A 109 3.90 10.37 -10.70
N ASN A 110 4.88 9.65 -10.16
CA ASN A 110 6.22 9.58 -10.73
C ASN A 110 6.52 8.24 -11.43
N PHE A 111 5.49 7.55 -11.91
CA PHE A 111 5.56 6.37 -12.76
C PHE A 111 5.25 6.77 -14.21
N CYS A 112 4.00 6.55 -14.67
CA CYS A 112 3.51 6.99 -15.98
C CYS A 112 3.08 8.46 -16.00
N ILE A 113 3.48 9.25 -14.99
CA ILE A 113 3.21 10.69 -14.86
C ILE A 113 1.74 11.00 -14.62
N GLY A 114 0.87 10.87 -15.62
CA GLY A 114 -0.56 11.06 -15.43
C GLY A 114 -1.39 10.53 -16.60
N VAL A 115 -2.70 10.47 -16.42
CA VAL A 115 -3.63 9.77 -17.33
C VAL A 115 -4.03 10.62 -18.53
N ALA A 116 -4.17 11.93 -18.34
CA ALA A 116 -4.76 12.81 -19.35
C ALA A 116 -3.94 12.80 -20.67
N GLY A 117 -4.65 12.61 -21.78
CA GLY A 117 -4.11 12.45 -23.13
C GLY A 117 -3.68 11.02 -23.45
N SER A 118 -3.63 10.12 -22.45
CA SER A 118 -3.18 8.72 -22.59
C SER A 118 -4.20 7.70 -22.05
N GLN A 119 -5.47 8.11 -21.90
CA GLN A 119 -6.59 7.31 -21.39
C GLN A 119 -6.68 5.97 -22.12
N GLN A 120 -6.60 5.98 -23.45
CA GLN A 120 -6.69 4.77 -24.29
C GLN A 120 -5.76 3.61 -23.82
N SER A 121 -4.58 3.91 -23.28
CA SER A 121 -3.68 2.91 -22.69
C SER A 121 -3.98 2.65 -21.21
N CYS A 122 -4.23 3.72 -20.44
CA CYS A 122 -4.39 3.67 -18.98
C CYS A 122 -5.68 2.98 -18.53
N ASP A 123 -6.70 3.01 -19.38
CA ASP A 123 -8.08 2.66 -19.07
C ASP A 123 -8.34 1.16 -19.20
N LYS A 124 -7.30 0.40 -19.60
CA LYS A 124 -7.20 -1.04 -19.30
C LYS A 124 -7.45 -1.34 -17.80
N CYS A 125 -7.20 -0.38 -16.91
CA CYS A 125 -7.46 -0.51 -15.47
C CYS A 125 -8.71 0.27 -14.99
N HIS A 126 -9.51 0.85 -15.89
CA HIS A 126 -10.75 1.54 -15.52
C HIS A 126 -11.90 0.53 -15.37
N ALA A 127 -12.88 0.81 -14.54
CA ALA A 127 -14.05 -0.06 -14.34
C ALA A 127 -15.15 0.16 -15.41
N GLY A 128 -14.74 0.45 -16.64
CA GLY A 128 -15.64 0.76 -17.74
C GLY A 128 -15.07 0.47 -19.11
N TYR A 129 -15.91 0.69 -20.12
CA TYR A 129 -15.69 0.39 -21.53
C TYR A 129 -15.61 1.67 -22.36
N GLY A 130 -14.50 1.89 -23.06
CA GLY A 130 -14.39 2.91 -24.10
C GLY A 130 -13.98 4.30 -23.63
N TRP A 131 -13.42 4.45 -22.42
CA TRP A 131 -12.85 5.74 -22.01
C TRP A 131 -11.51 5.95 -22.73
N ALA A 132 -11.57 6.63 -23.87
CA ALA A 132 -10.41 6.86 -24.75
C ALA A 132 -9.89 8.30 -24.67
N ASP A 133 -10.77 9.25 -24.35
CA ASP A 133 -10.52 10.68 -24.30
C ASP A 133 -11.62 11.41 -23.49
N ALA A 134 -11.64 12.74 -23.55
CA ALA A 134 -12.59 13.59 -22.83
C ALA A 134 -14.07 13.45 -23.28
N SER A 135 -14.36 12.80 -24.41
CA SER A 135 -15.73 12.60 -24.92
C SER A 135 -16.49 11.44 -24.26
N PHE A 136 -15.83 10.66 -23.39
CA PHE A 136 -16.44 9.54 -22.71
C PHE A 136 -17.64 9.95 -21.84
N ASP A 137 -18.77 9.26 -22.04
CA ASP A 137 -19.99 9.50 -21.28
C ASP A 137 -19.99 8.73 -19.95
N PHE A 138 -19.63 9.43 -18.87
CA PHE A 138 -19.71 8.92 -17.50
C PHE A 138 -21.15 8.69 -17.00
N GLY A 139 -22.16 9.16 -17.74
CA GLY A 139 -23.59 9.00 -17.44
C GLY A 139 -24.23 7.78 -18.09
N ASP A 140 -23.58 7.13 -19.06
CA ASP A 140 -24.11 5.93 -19.71
C ASP A 140 -23.85 4.68 -18.85
N PRO A 141 -24.90 4.05 -18.29
CA PRO A 141 -24.75 2.87 -17.44
C PRO A 141 -24.23 1.65 -18.19
N LEU A 142 -24.39 1.59 -19.53
CA LEU A 142 -23.91 0.47 -20.33
C LEU A 142 -22.38 0.42 -20.43
N ASN A 143 -21.71 1.55 -20.17
CA ASN A 143 -20.26 1.61 -20.17
C ASN A 143 -19.63 1.05 -18.88
N VAL A 144 -20.41 0.62 -17.88
CA VAL A 144 -19.89 -0.06 -16.68
C VAL A 144 -19.38 -1.46 -17.04
N ASP A 145 -18.16 -1.78 -16.63
CA ASP A 145 -17.58 -3.12 -16.78
C ASP A 145 -17.83 -3.97 -15.53
N CYS A 146 -18.87 -4.80 -15.58
CA CYS A 146 -19.18 -5.75 -14.50
C CYS A 146 -18.17 -6.92 -14.45
N LEU A 147 -17.60 -7.31 -15.59
CA LEU A 147 -16.84 -8.55 -15.73
C LEU A 147 -15.43 -8.43 -15.12
N ALA A 148 -14.81 -7.25 -15.21
CA ALA A 148 -13.46 -7.03 -14.66
C ALA A 148 -13.32 -7.41 -13.19
N CYS A 149 -14.37 -7.20 -12.39
CA CYS A 149 -14.35 -7.50 -10.97
C CYS A 149 -14.98 -8.86 -10.63
N HIS A 150 -15.84 -9.41 -11.51
CA HIS A 150 -16.68 -10.54 -11.18
C HIS A 150 -16.39 -11.83 -11.97
N ASP A 151 -15.53 -11.82 -12.99
CA ASP A 151 -15.16 -13.05 -13.71
C ASP A 151 -14.43 -14.05 -12.81
N ASN A 152 -15.10 -15.15 -12.44
CA ASN A 152 -14.45 -16.27 -11.74
C ASN A 152 -14.05 -17.40 -12.69
N GLY A 153 -14.23 -17.22 -14.01
CA GLY A 153 -13.73 -18.12 -15.05
C GLY A 153 -12.24 -17.93 -15.37
N GLY A 154 -11.67 -16.77 -15.02
CA GLY A 154 -10.24 -16.47 -15.18
C GLY A 154 -9.82 -16.22 -16.63
N THR A 155 -10.77 -15.92 -17.52
CA THR A 155 -10.51 -15.73 -18.96
C THR A 155 -10.70 -14.29 -19.40
N TYR A 156 -11.38 -13.46 -18.60
CA TYR A 156 -11.64 -12.08 -18.96
C TYR A 156 -10.37 -11.23 -18.91
N ALA A 157 -10.08 -10.53 -20.00
CA ALA A 157 -8.96 -9.61 -20.10
C ALA A 157 -9.37 -8.38 -20.90
N LYS A 158 -8.82 -7.22 -20.52
CA LYS A 158 -8.95 -5.98 -21.29
C LYS A 158 -7.85 -5.83 -22.33
N LYS A 159 -8.21 -5.32 -23.50
CA LYS A 159 -7.31 -5.05 -24.62
C LYS A 159 -6.30 -3.97 -24.26
N VAL A 160 -5.03 -4.20 -24.60
CA VAL A 160 -3.97 -3.19 -24.47
C VAL A 160 -4.22 -2.07 -25.48
N GLY A 161 -4.21 -0.81 -25.03
CA GLY A 161 -4.57 0.33 -25.89
C GLY A 161 -6.03 0.33 -26.35
N GLY A 162 -6.89 -0.44 -25.67
CA GLY A 162 -8.30 -0.61 -26.05
C GLY A 162 -9.28 0.25 -25.25
N ALA A 163 -8.82 1.26 -24.50
CA ALA A 163 -9.70 2.14 -23.72
C ALA A 163 -10.64 1.38 -22.76
N GLY A 164 -10.16 0.29 -22.15
CA GLY A 164 -10.97 -0.54 -21.25
C GLY A 164 -11.85 -1.59 -21.95
N MET A 165 -11.89 -1.64 -23.28
CA MET A 165 -12.60 -2.69 -24.01
C MET A 165 -11.99 -4.08 -23.76
N PRO A 166 -12.80 -5.17 -23.77
CA PRO A 166 -12.29 -6.53 -23.69
C PRO A 166 -11.33 -6.86 -24.84
N ALA A 167 -10.44 -7.83 -24.61
CA ALA A 167 -9.59 -8.40 -25.64
C ALA A 167 -10.41 -9.07 -26.75
N ASP A 168 -9.88 -9.06 -27.97
CA ASP A 168 -10.54 -9.65 -29.13
C ASP A 168 -10.65 -11.19 -28.96
N GLY A 169 -11.75 -11.79 -29.42
CA GLY A 169 -11.94 -13.25 -29.40
C GLY A 169 -12.41 -13.85 -28.07
N LEU A 170 -12.68 -13.03 -27.04
CA LEU A 170 -13.27 -13.51 -25.79
C LEU A 170 -14.71 -13.96 -25.98
N ASP A 171 -15.06 -15.13 -25.44
CA ASP A 171 -16.45 -15.55 -25.29
C ASP A 171 -17.08 -14.84 -24.08
N LEU A 172 -17.67 -13.67 -24.35
CA LEU A 172 -18.30 -12.85 -23.32
C LEU A 172 -19.52 -13.54 -22.68
N ALA A 173 -20.18 -14.47 -23.36
CA ALA A 173 -21.29 -15.22 -22.77
C ALA A 173 -20.75 -16.20 -21.72
N LEU A 174 -19.71 -16.95 -22.06
CA LEU A 174 -19.05 -17.85 -21.12
C LEU A 174 -18.49 -17.11 -19.89
N VAL A 175 -17.88 -15.93 -20.08
CA VAL A 175 -17.41 -15.09 -18.97
C VAL A 175 -18.59 -14.66 -18.09
N ALA A 176 -19.66 -14.15 -18.69
CA ALA A 176 -20.84 -13.69 -17.96
C ALA A 176 -21.52 -14.83 -17.15
N GLN A 177 -21.49 -16.05 -17.65
CA GLN A 177 -22.04 -17.23 -16.96
C GLN A 177 -21.20 -17.67 -15.76
N LYS A 178 -19.93 -17.29 -15.69
CA LYS A 178 -19.01 -17.64 -14.60
C LYS A 178 -18.81 -16.51 -13.59
N VAL A 179 -19.67 -15.50 -13.59
CA VAL A 179 -19.54 -14.38 -12.65
C VAL A 179 -19.81 -14.80 -11.21
N GLY A 180 -19.10 -14.19 -10.26
CA GLY A 180 -19.29 -14.46 -8.84
C GLY A 180 -18.68 -13.41 -7.93
N ARG A 181 -18.50 -13.77 -6.65
CA ARG A 181 -17.82 -12.90 -5.67
C ARG A 181 -16.37 -12.66 -6.13
N PRO A 182 -15.88 -11.40 -6.13
CA PRO A 182 -14.52 -11.08 -6.59
C PRO A 182 -13.45 -11.89 -5.86
N GLN A 183 -12.52 -12.43 -6.63
CA GLN A 183 -11.31 -13.12 -6.17
C GLN A 183 -10.09 -12.18 -6.24
N ARG A 184 -8.96 -12.60 -5.66
CA ARG A 184 -7.70 -11.83 -5.67
C ARG A 184 -7.25 -11.44 -7.08
N ALA A 185 -7.40 -12.35 -8.05
CA ALA A 185 -7.01 -12.13 -9.44
C ALA A 185 -7.83 -11.01 -10.13
N ASN A 186 -9.13 -10.86 -9.80
CA ASN A 186 -9.97 -9.80 -10.36
C ASN A 186 -9.43 -8.41 -9.97
N CYS A 187 -9.15 -8.21 -8.68
CA CYS A 187 -8.55 -6.97 -8.17
C CYS A 187 -7.12 -6.80 -8.73
N GLY A 188 -6.37 -7.89 -8.72
CA GLY A 188 -4.96 -7.94 -9.11
C GLY A 188 -4.68 -7.57 -10.56
N THR A 189 -5.61 -7.85 -11.48
CA THR A 189 -5.51 -7.46 -12.91
C THR A 189 -5.17 -5.97 -13.08
N CYS A 190 -5.63 -5.12 -12.16
CA CYS A 190 -5.29 -3.69 -12.13
C CYS A 190 -4.28 -3.34 -11.02
N HIS A 191 -4.44 -3.90 -9.82
CA HIS A 191 -3.68 -3.48 -8.65
C HIS A 191 -2.25 -4.02 -8.60
N ALA A 192 -1.99 -5.22 -9.15
CA ALA A 192 -0.66 -5.80 -9.26
C ALA A 192 0.13 -5.23 -10.46
N PHE A 193 -0.56 -4.75 -11.50
CA PHE A 193 0.06 -4.27 -12.75
C PHE A 193 0.18 -2.74 -12.87
N GLY A 194 -0.15 -2.01 -11.79
CA GLY A 194 -0.05 -0.55 -11.75
C GLY A 194 1.37 -0.08 -12.10
N GLY A 195 1.50 0.98 -12.90
CA GLY A 195 2.81 1.47 -13.38
C GLY A 195 3.36 0.72 -14.61
N GLY A 196 2.56 -0.15 -15.22
CA GLY A 196 2.86 -0.77 -16.52
C GLY A 196 3.55 -2.13 -16.44
N GLY A 197 3.46 -2.83 -15.31
CA GLY A 197 4.03 -4.17 -15.11
C GLY A 197 3.74 -4.73 -13.71
N ASN A 198 3.92 -6.05 -13.54
CA ASN A 198 3.71 -6.71 -12.25
C ASN A 198 4.63 -6.12 -11.16
N ASN A 199 4.07 -5.87 -9.99
CA ASN A 199 4.74 -5.34 -8.80
C ASN A 199 5.56 -4.05 -9.02
N VAL A 200 5.31 -3.30 -10.11
CA VAL A 200 6.05 -2.05 -10.41
C VAL A 200 5.76 -0.97 -9.38
N LYS A 201 4.48 -0.76 -9.05
CA LYS A 201 4.01 0.44 -8.33
C LYS A 201 3.93 0.28 -6.82
N HIS A 202 3.12 -0.63 -6.30
CA HIS A 202 2.88 -0.74 -4.86
C HIS A 202 4.05 -1.39 -4.12
N GLY A 203 4.63 -2.46 -4.69
CA GLY A 203 5.72 -3.22 -4.06
C GLY A 203 5.23 -4.32 -3.10
N ASP A 204 4.03 -4.15 -2.52
CA ASP A 204 3.35 -5.13 -1.66
C ASP A 204 2.12 -5.79 -2.32
N LEU A 205 1.87 -5.51 -3.60
CA LEU A 205 0.79 -6.11 -4.40
C LEU A 205 1.34 -6.72 -5.69
N ASP A 206 1.25 -8.04 -5.80
CA ASP A 206 1.92 -8.89 -6.80
C ASP A 206 0.97 -10.01 -7.26
N VAL A 207 1.08 -10.46 -8.52
CA VAL A 207 0.39 -11.69 -8.98
C VAL A 207 0.73 -12.92 -8.14
N ALA A 208 1.91 -12.93 -7.51
CA ALA A 208 2.32 -13.99 -6.58
C ALA A 208 1.44 -14.09 -5.32
N GLN A 209 0.52 -13.14 -5.08
CA GLN A 209 -0.46 -13.20 -4.01
C GLN A 209 -1.81 -13.79 -4.47
N PHE A 210 -2.00 -14.10 -5.75
CA PHE A 210 -3.25 -14.72 -6.22
C PHE A 210 -3.41 -16.13 -5.65
N ASP A 211 -2.30 -16.86 -5.59
CA ASP A 211 -2.15 -18.12 -4.87
C ASP A 211 -0.78 -18.09 -4.18
N THR A 212 -0.78 -18.14 -2.86
CA THR A 212 0.42 -17.84 -2.07
C THR A 212 0.39 -18.56 -0.73
N THR A 213 1.51 -18.53 -0.01
CA THR A 213 1.58 -19.05 1.36
C THR A 213 1.70 -17.92 2.38
N ARG A 214 1.54 -18.27 3.66
CA ARG A 214 1.70 -17.36 4.79
C ARG A 214 3.08 -16.71 4.88
N ASP A 215 4.10 -17.26 4.22
CA ASP A 215 5.42 -16.63 4.15
C ASP A 215 5.40 -15.32 3.34
N VAL A 216 4.58 -15.27 2.28
CA VAL A 216 4.38 -14.07 1.48
C VAL A 216 3.41 -13.13 2.18
N ASP A 217 2.21 -13.62 2.52
CA ASP A 217 1.19 -12.86 3.24
C ASP A 217 0.33 -13.77 4.12
N VAL A 218 0.30 -13.52 5.44
CA VAL A 218 -0.42 -14.39 6.39
C VAL A 218 -1.94 -14.37 6.26
N HIS A 219 -2.52 -13.33 5.65
CA HIS A 219 -3.96 -13.19 5.46
C HIS A 219 -4.39 -13.85 4.16
N MET A 220 -3.64 -13.64 3.08
CA MET A 220 -3.96 -14.18 1.75
C MET A 220 -3.43 -15.60 1.52
N GLY A 221 -2.51 -16.10 2.35
CA GLY A 221 -1.94 -17.43 2.21
C GLY A 221 -2.98 -18.56 2.28
N THR A 222 -2.92 -19.49 1.32
CA THR A 222 -3.83 -20.65 1.18
C THR A 222 -3.63 -21.69 2.28
N ASP A 223 -2.45 -21.70 2.92
CA ASP A 223 -2.12 -22.42 4.15
C ASP A 223 -2.56 -21.67 5.43
N GLY A 224 -3.39 -20.62 5.29
CA GLY A 224 -3.90 -19.78 6.37
C GLY A 224 -5.39 -19.44 6.23
N ALA A 225 -5.72 -18.16 6.35
CA ALA A 225 -7.09 -17.65 6.23
C ALA A 225 -7.59 -17.58 4.78
N ASP A 226 -6.68 -17.69 3.80
CA ASP A 226 -6.96 -17.63 2.37
C ASP A 226 -7.84 -16.44 1.96
N MET A 227 -7.67 -15.28 2.60
CA MET A 227 -8.57 -14.13 2.40
C MET A 227 -8.51 -13.61 0.96
N SER A 228 -9.67 -13.24 0.43
CA SER A 228 -9.78 -12.40 -0.78
C SER A 228 -9.68 -10.92 -0.40
N CYS A 229 -9.38 -10.05 -1.37
CA CYS A 229 -9.27 -8.61 -1.12
C CYS A 229 -10.53 -8.05 -0.45
N VAL A 230 -11.71 -8.50 -0.91
CA VAL A 230 -13.05 -8.09 -0.43
C VAL A 230 -13.40 -8.58 0.98
N ASP A 231 -12.55 -9.39 1.62
CA ASP A 231 -12.74 -9.82 3.00
C ASP A 231 -12.25 -8.76 3.99
N CYS A 232 -11.22 -7.98 3.62
CA CYS A 232 -10.78 -6.77 4.34
C CYS A 232 -11.36 -5.49 3.72
N HIS A 233 -11.29 -5.37 2.39
CA HIS A 233 -11.84 -4.25 1.63
C HIS A 233 -13.32 -4.50 1.33
N THR A 234 -14.12 -4.51 2.38
CA THR A 234 -15.57 -4.68 2.26
C THR A 234 -16.18 -3.56 1.41
N ALA A 235 -17.32 -3.84 0.80
CA ALA A 235 -18.03 -2.89 -0.03
C ALA A 235 -19.49 -2.81 0.40
N GLU A 236 -19.96 -1.59 0.64
CA GLU A 236 -21.39 -1.32 0.76
C GLU A 236 -21.81 -0.52 -0.47
N LYS A 237 -22.83 -0.98 -1.20
CA LYS A 237 -23.31 -0.32 -2.44
C LYS A 237 -22.16 0.00 -3.40
N HIS A 238 -21.30 -0.99 -3.66
CA HIS A 238 -20.07 -0.88 -4.48
C HIS A 238 -19.09 0.23 -4.07
N GLN A 239 -19.24 0.82 -2.89
CA GLN A 239 -18.27 1.72 -2.29
C GLN A 239 -17.26 0.91 -1.47
N MET A 240 -16.11 0.64 -2.09
CA MET A 240 -15.03 -0.12 -1.48
C MET A 240 -14.38 0.64 -0.31
N LEU A 241 -14.23 -0.05 0.83
CA LEU A 241 -13.44 0.39 1.98
C LEU A 241 -11.94 0.37 1.65
N GLY A 242 -11.15 1.23 2.29
CA GLY A 242 -9.69 1.26 2.16
C GLY A 242 -9.22 2.23 1.10
N LYS A 243 -9.46 3.53 1.32
CA LYS A 243 -8.89 4.58 0.47
C LYS A 243 -7.36 4.50 0.49
N ALA A 244 -6.72 4.62 -0.68
CA ALA A 244 -5.27 4.73 -0.79
C ALA A 244 -4.79 6.16 -0.50
N TYR A 245 -3.75 6.32 0.33
CA TYR A 245 -3.19 7.63 0.69
C TYR A 245 -2.51 8.35 -0.47
N SER A 246 -2.03 7.63 -1.48
CA SER A 246 -1.50 8.22 -2.72
C SER A 246 -2.56 8.92 -3.58
N LEU A 247 -3.85 8.75 -3.27
CA LEU A 247 -4.98 9.35 -4.00
C LEU A 247 -6.07 9.87 -3.04
N SER A 248 -5.73 10.12 -1.77
CA SER A 248 -6.65 10.57 -0.73
C SER A 248 -5.88 11.32 0.35
N SER A 249 -6.41 12.46 0.78
CA SER A 249 -5.78 13.39 1.72
C SER A 249 -6.30 13.30 3.15
N MET A 250 -7.51 12.76 3.36
CA MET A 250 -8.14 12.75 4.69
C MET A 250 -8.13 11.37 5.33
N ASN A 251 -7.98 11.28 6.66
CA ASN A 251 -8.04 10.01 7.38
C ASN A 251 -9.49 9.46 7.52
N ARG A 252 -10.08 8.99 6.42
CA ARG A 252 -11.46 8.46 6.37
C ARG A 252 -11.54 7.19 5.53
N ASN A 253 -12.48 6.31 5.86
CA ASN A 253 -12.78 5.09 5.10
C ASN A 253 -11.53 4.22 4.86
N ARG A 254 -10.81 3.92 5.94
CA ARG A 254 -9.56 3.14 5.96
C ARG A 254 -9.81 1.71 6.45
N VAL A 255 -8.99 0.76 5.99
CA VAL A 255 -8.92 -0.58 6.59
C VAL A 255 -7.94 -0.50 7.77
N ALA A 256 -8.32 -1.07 8.91
CA ALA A 256 -7.53 -1.09 10.13
C ALA A 256 -7.33 -2.53 10.61
N CYS A 257 -6.15 -2.85 11.14
CA CYS A 257 -5.84 -4.17 11.69
C CYS A 257 -6.73 -4.49 12.90
N GLU A 258 -7.03 -3.45 13.67
CA GLU A 258 -7.78 -3.49 14.92
C GLU A 258 -9.22 -3.99 14.73
N SER A 259 -9.78 -3.90 13.52
CA SER A 259 -11.11 -4.44 13.19
C SER A 259 -11.20 -5.96 13.38
N CYS A 260 -10.08 -6.68 13.31
CA CYS A 260 -10.00 -8.13 13.57
C CYS A 260 -9.15 -8.47 14.80
N HIS A 261 -8.10 -7.69 15.07
CA HIS A 261 -7.09 -8.01 16.09
C HIS A 261 -7.30 -7.30 17.43
N GLY A 262 -8.17 -6.27 17.50
CA GLY A 262 -8.24 -5.36 18.64
C GLY A 262 -7.02 -4.43 18.74
N ALA A 263 -7.05 -3.51 19.71
CA ALA A 263 -6.01 -2.48 19.87
C ALA A 263 -4.77 -2.95 20.66
N VAL A 264 -4.90 -4.03 21.45
CA VAL A 264 -3.84 -4.57 22.32
C VAL A 264 -3.67 -6.08 22.08
N PRO A 265 -3.18 -6.49 20.89
CA PRO A 265 -3.19 -7.89 20.48
C PRO A 265 -2.10 -8.75 21.12
N HIS A 266 -1.14 -8.16 21.85
CA HIS A 266 0.01 -8.87 22.40
C HIS A 266 -0.20 -9.26 23.86
N GLU A 267 0.32 -10.42 24.25
CA GLU A 267 0.44 -10.80 25.67
C GLU A 267 1.53 -9.97 26.38
N ASP A 268 2.49 -9.42 25.63
CA ASP A 268 3.53 -8.52 26.11
C ASP A 268 3.02 -7.07 26.11
N GLU A 269 2.90 -6.50 27.30
CA GLU A 269 2.42 -5.14 27.51
C GLU A 269 3.37 -4.08 26.91
N LEU A 270 4.67 -4.34 26.87
CA LEU A 270 5.62 -3.41 26.24
C LEU A 270 5.36 -3.30 24.74
N LEU A 271 5.02 -4.41 24.06
CA LEU A 271 4.65 -4.38 22.65
C LEU A 271 3.32 -3.66 22.43
N ASN A 272 2.35 -3.82 23.33
CA ASN A 272 1.10 -3.07 23.29
C ASN A 272 1.34 -1.56 23.41
N GLN A 273 2.26 -1.13 24.27
CA GLN A 273 2.63 0.28 24.42
C GLN A 273 3.29 0.87 23.15
N HIS A 274 4.01 0.07 22.36
CA HIS A 274 4.53 0.54 21.07
C HIS A 274 3.39 0.93 20.11
N GLY A 275 2.24 0.26 20.20
CA GLY A 275 1.06 0.52 19.38
C GLY A 275 0.52 1.95 19.45
N TYR A 276 0.91 2.75 20.47
CA TYR A 276 0.58 4.17 20.56
C TYR A 276 1.28 5.03 19.50
N LYS A 277 2.51 4.66 19.11
CA LYS A 277 3.34 5.47 18.20
C LYS A 277 3.92 4.68 17.02
N VAL A 278 3.74 3.37 16.99
CA VAL A 278 4.21 2.49 15.92
C VAL A 278 3.00 1.78 15.33
N ALA A 279 2.79 1.91 14.02
CA ALA A 279 1.70 1.20 13.35
C ALA A 279 2.00 -0.31 13.28
N CYS A 280 0.96 -1.14 13.30
CA CYS A 280 1.08 -2.60 13.20
C CYS A 280 1.93 -3.01 11.99
N GLN A 281 1.71 -2.34 10.85
CA GLN A 281 2.44 -2.54 9.60
C GLN A 281 3.96 -2.39 9.76
N THR A 282 4.43 -1.46 10.60
CA THR A 282 5.87 -1.19 10.80
C THR A 282 6.61 -2.41 11.34
N CYS A 283 5.98 -3.13 12.27
CA CYS A 283 6.56 -4.35 12.83
C CYS A 283 6.25 -5.60 12.00
N HIS A 284 5.08 -5.63 11.37
CA HIS A 284 4.56 -6.83 10.72
C HIS A 284 4.80 -6.91 9.22
N ILE A 285 5.35 -5.87 8.58
CA ILE A 285 5.81 -5.87 7.19
C ILE A 285 7.31 -5.54 7.17
N PRO A 286 8.17 -6.48 7.61
CA PRO A 286 9.62 -6.25 7.72
C PRO A 286 10.29 -6.06 6.35
N GLU A 287 9.70 -6.62 5.30
CA GLU A 287 10.13 -6.53 3.91
C GLU A 287 8.92 -6.59 2.97
N TYR A 288 9.05 -5.96 1.80
CA TYR A 288 8.10 -6.04 0.69
C TYR A 288 8.82 -6.47 -0.60
N ALA A 289 8.06 -6.67 -1.68
CA ALA A 289 8.57 -7.27 -2.92
C ALA A 289 9.26 -8.61 -2.65
N LYS A 290 8.59 -9.47 -1.86
CA LYS A 290 9.10 -10.77 -1.41
C LYS A 290 9.31 -11.77 -2.55
N VAL A 291 8.48 -11.68 -3.60
CA VAL A 291 8.47 -12.66 -4.71
C VAL A 291 9.02 -12.06 -5.99
N ASN A 292 8.41 -10.98 -6.50
CA ASN A 292 8.92 -10.27 -7.68
C ASN A 292 9.51 -8.91 -7.30
N ALA A 293 10.52 -8.47 -8.06
CA ALA A 293 11.14 -7.17 -7.83
C ALA A 293 10.13 -6.04 -8.07
N THR A 294 10.34 -4.94 -7.36
CA THR A 294 9.60 -3.69 -7.53
C THR A 294 10.52 -2.60 -8.05
N LYS A 295 9.96 -1.72 -8.88
CA LYS A 295 10.68 -0.53 -9.37
C LYS A 295 10.88 0.45 -8.22
N MET A 296 12.12 0.84 -7.98
CA MET A 296 12.54 1.80 -6.95
C MET A 296 12.92 3.15 -7.56
N ARG A 297 13.42 3.15 -8.80
CA ARG A 297 13.71 4.37 -9.55
C ARG A 297 13.23 4.30 -11.00
N TRP A 298 12.75 5.43 -11.51
CA TRP A 298 12.43 5.63 -12.92
C TRP A 298 13.04 6.95 -13.43
N ASP A 299 14.01 6.88 -14.34
CA ASP A 299 14.64 8.06 -14.94
C ASP A 299 14.16 8.31 -16.38
N TRP A 300 13.12 9.15 -16.52
CA TRP A 300 12.59 9.53 -17.83
C TRP A 300 13.55 10.37 -18.66
N SER A 301 14.57 11.01 -18.06
CA SER A 301 15.50 11.88 -18.81
C SER A 301 16.39 11.11 -19.77
N THR A 302 16.41 9.79 -19.64
CA THR A 302 17.19 8.89 -20.49
C THR A 302 16.38 8.27 -21.63
N ALA A 303 15.06 8.49 -21.64
CA ALA A 303 14.16 7.94 -22.65
C ALA A 303 14.46 8.51 -24.05
N GLY A 304 14.08 7.75 -25.08
CA GLY A 304 14.22 8.17 -26.49
C GLY A 304 15.50 7.72 -27.19
N LYS A 305 16.41 6.99 -26.52
CA LYS A 305 17.54 6.37 -27.24
C LYS A 305 17.02 5.24 -28.10
N LEU A 306 17.44 5.21 -29.36
CA LEU A 306 17.07 4.21 -30.36
C LEU A 306 18.33 3.46 -30.81
N LYS A 307 18.15 2.22 -31.25
CA LYS A 307 19.20 1.42 -31.89
C LYS A 307 18.79 1.17 -33.33
N ASP A 308 19.60 1.62 -34.28
CA ASP A 308 19.30 1.54 -35.71
C ASP A 308 17.93 2.15 -36.09
N GLY A 309 17.57 3.26 -35.43
CA GLY A 309 16.30 3.96 -35.62
C GLY A 309 15.08 3.26 -35.02
N LYS A 310 15.26 2.16 -34.28
CA LYS A 310 14.18 1.40 -33.64
C LYS A 310 14.26 1.47 -32.11
N PRO A 311 13.11 1.41 -31.41
CA PRO A 311 13.11 1.28 -29.97
C PRO A 311 13.73 -0.06 -29.56
N TYR A 312 14.37 -0.05 -28.39
CA TYR A 312 14.99 -1.22 -27.81
C TYR A 312 14.79 -1.23 -26.28
N GLU A 313 15.05 -2.38 -25.70
CA GLU A 313 14.96 -2.63 -24.26
C GLU A 313 16.23 -3.34 -23.80
N GLU A 314 16.61 -3.10 -22.56
CA GLU A 314 17.71 -3.79 -21.89
C GLU A 314 17.17 -4.37 -20.58
N GLU A 315 17.64 -5.56 -20.20
CA GLU A 315 17.28 -6.22 -18.95
C GLU A 315 18.44 -6.16 -17.95
N ASP A 316 18.12 -6.15 -16.66
CA ASP A 316 19.08 -6.36 -15.59
C ASP A 316 19.41 -7.86 -15.42
N GLY A 317 20.33 -8.19 -14.51
CA GLY A 317 20.71 -9.58 -14.23
C GLY A 317 19.59 -10.46 -13.64
N GLN A 318 18.41 -9.92 -13.36
CA GLN A 318 17.24 -10.62 -12.83
C GLN A 318 16.09 -10.69 -13.85
N GLY A 319 16.31 -10.23 -15.09
CA GLY A 319 15.30 -10.22 -16.16
C GLY A 319 14.28 -9.09 -16.05
N ASN A 320 14.51 -8.08 -15.19
CA ASN A 320 13.67 -6.88 -15.21
C ASN A 320 14.17 -5.92 -16.27
N HIS A 321 13.29 -5.21 -16.97
CA HIS A 321 13.74 -4.13 -17.86
C HIS A 321 14.55 -3.09 -17.06
N ALA A 322 15.83 -2.94 -17.37
CA ALA A 322 16.72 -1.91 -16.86
C ALA A 322 16.60 -0.62 -17.68
N TYR A 323 16.25 -0.73 -18.96
CA TYR A 323 15.99 0.38 -19.86
C TYR A 323 14.92 0.03 -20.89
N MET A 324 14.09 1.00 -21.26
CA MET A 324 13.21 0.91 -22.44
C MET A 324 13.23 2.25 -23.17
N SER A 325 13.37 2.28 -24.50
CA SER A 325 13.34 3.52 -25.28
C SER A 325 12.13 4.40 -24.96
N ILE A 326 10.96 3.78 -24.75
CA ILE A 326 9.70 4.47 -24.48
C ILE A 326 9.58 5.06 -23.08
N LYS A 327 10.48 4.72 -22.15
CA LYS A 327 10.31 5.04 -20.71
C LYS A 327 11.60 5.47 -20.01
N GLY A 328 12.78 5.20 -20.54
CA GLY A 328 14.07 5.50 -19.91
C GLY A 328 14.58 4.35 -19.04
N THR A 329 15.42 4.70 -18.07
CA THR A 329 16.15 3.77 -17.20
C THR A 329 15.39 3.47 -15.91
N PHE A 330 15.55 2.26 -15.39
CA PHE A 330 14.93 1.79 -14.17
C PHE A 330 15.95 1.22 -13.20
N THR A 331 15.61 1.30 -11.91
CA THR A 331 16.28 0.52 -10.86
C THR A 331 15.24 -0.29 -10.13
N TRP A 332 15.53 -1.57 -9.93
CA TRP A 332 14.64 -2.54 -9.30
C TRP A 332 15.27 -3.07 -8.01
N ALA A 333 14.43 -3.53 -7.10
CA ALA A 333 14.87 -4.21 -5.89
C ALA A 333 13.85 -5.29 -5.48
N LYS A 334 14.33 -6.32 -4.79
CA LYS A 334 13.54 -7.43 -4.26
C LYS A 334 13.88 -7.59 -2.77
N ASN A 335 12.95 -8.09 -1.96
CA ASN A 335 13.09 -8.23 -0.50
C ASN A 335 13.52 -6.90 0.16
N VAL A 336 12.76 -5.85 -0.13
CA VAL A 336 13.15 -4.48 0.22
C VAL A 336 12.70 -4.17 1.64
N THR A 337 13.62 -3.67 2.47
CA THR A 337 13.27 -3.11 3.78
C THR A 337 12.55 -1.77 3.57
N PRO A 338 11.37 -1.55 4.19
CA PRO A 338 10.67 -0.27 4.10
C PRO A 338 11.50 0.91 4.59
N GLU A 339 11.22 2.09 4.05
CA GLU A 339 11.53 3.35 4.72
C GLU A 339 10.41 3.66 5.73
N TYR A 340 10.68 4.44 6.77
CA TYR A 340 9.71 4.72 7.83
C TYR A 340 9.53 6.22 8.02
N VAL A 341 8.28 6.65 8.20
CA VAL A 341 7.92 8.06 8.36
C VAL A 341 6.86 8.22 9.43
N TRP A 342 6.80 9.40 10.06
CA TRP A 342 5.65 9.79 10.86
C TRP A 342 4.43 10.01 9.96
N PHE A 343 3.28 9.52 10.40
CA PHE A 343 2.05 9.67 9.66
C PHE A 343 0.81 9.74 10.56
N ASN A 344 0.03 10.82 10.44
CA ASN A 344 -1.22 11.07 11.17
C ASN A 344 -2.48 10.67 10.37
N GLY A 345 -2.30 10.13 9.17
CA GLY A 345 -3.39 9.72 8.27
C GLY A 345 -3.84 10.81 7.29
N THR A 346 -3.25 12.00 7.29
CA THR A 346 -3.50 13.06 6.29
C THR A 346 -2.31 13.26 5.36
N ALA A 347 -2.59 13.52 4.09
CA ALA A 347 -1.57 13.67 3.06
C ALA A 347 -1.86 14.87 2.15
N SER A 348 -0.80 15.53 1.68
CA SER A 348 -0.89 16.48 0.58
C SER A 348 -0.66 15.78 -0.76
N HIS A 349 -1.00 16.45 -1.85
CA HIS A 349 -0.71 16.02 -3.23
C HIS A 349 -0.27 17.22 -4.04
N HIS A 350 0.83 17.12 -4.78
CA HIS A 350 1.19 18.11 -5.78
C HIS A 350 0.18 18.06 -6.93
N LEU A 351 -0.47 19.19 -7.20
CA LEU A 351 -1.56 19.30 -8.17
C LEU A 351 -1.06 19.90 -9.48
N LEU A 352 -1.77 19.59 -10.57
CA LEU A 352 -1.50 20.16 -11.89
C LEU A 352 -1.47 21.70 -11.84
N GLY A 353 -0.45 22.29 -12.48
CA GLY A 353 -0.24 23.74 -12.53
C GLY A 353 0.44 24.36 -11.31
N GLU A 354 0.72 23.58 -10.26
CA GLU A 354 1.49 24.08 -9.11
C GLU A 354 2.96 24.24 -9.46
N LYS A 355 3.54 25.34 -8.98
CA LYS A 355 4.96 25.60 -9.13
C LYS A 355 5.77 24.86 -8.08
N PHE A 356 7.01 24.52 -8.43
CA PHE A 356 7.96 23.93 -7.49
C PHE A 356 9.39 24.41 -7.77
N ASP A 357 10.29 24.19 -6.81
CA ASP A 357 11.72 24.44 -6.97
C ASP A 357 12.41 23.18 -7.53
N PRO A 358 12.88 23.17 -8.80
CA PRO A 358 13.52 22.00 -9.39
C PRO A 358 14.94 21.74 -8.85
N ALA A 359 15.49 22.62 -8.01
CA ALA A 359 16.79 22.40 -7.36
C ALA A 359 16.74 21.34 -6.24
N ARG A 360 15.54 20.92 -5.83
CA ARG A 360 15.34 19.90 -4.78
C ARG A 360 14.34 18.85 -5.25
N PRO A 361 14.44 17.60 -4.77
CA PRO A 361 13.43 16.59 -5.07
C PRO A 361 12.04 17.05 -4.61
N LEU A 362 11.05 16.99 -5.51
CA LEU A 362 9.66 17.29 -5.20
C LEU A 362 8.96 16.03 -4.66
N VAL A 363 8.49 16.07 -3.42
CA VAL A 363 7.63 15.01 -2.86
C VAL A 363 6.21 15.20 -3.38
N LEU A 364 5.73 14.29 -4.23
CA LEU A 364 4.43 14.39 -4.88
C LEU A 364 3.26 14.21 -3.92
N ASN A 365 3.44 13.41 -2.87
CA ASN A 365 2.41 13.13 -1.89
C ASN A 365 2.98 13.11 -0.46
N THR A 366 3.24 14.30 0.06
CA THR A 366 3.71 14.48 1.44
C THR A 366 2.75 13.83 2.42
N LEU A 367 3.28 12.93 3.25
CA LEU A 367 2.56 12.35 4.38
C LEU A 367 2.82 13.23 5.60
N TYR A 368 1.75 13.70 6.26
CA TYR A 368 1.87 14.57 7.43
C TYR A 368 1.93 13.78 8.73
N GLY A 369 2.58 14.35 9.74
CA GLY A 369 2.65 13.80 11.07
C GLY A 369 3.99 14.09 11.73
N ALA A 370 3.97 14.21 13.05
CA ALA A 370 5.14 14.38 13.89
C ALA A 370 4.98 13.63 15.21
N TYR A 371 6.07 13.45 15.96
CA TYR A 371 6.06 12.69 17.21
C TYR A 371 5.07 13.23 18.25
N ASP A 372 4.93 14.55 18.34
CA ASP A 372 4.10 15.26 19.31
C ASP A 372 2.59 15.22 18.97
N GLU A 373 2.23 14.86 17.74
CA GLU A 373 0.84 14.67 17.34
C GLU A 373 0.31 13.33 17.89
N PRO A 374 -0.76 13.32 18.71
CA PRO A 374 -1.28 12.09 19.34
C PRO A 374 -1.65 10.97 18.35
N GLU A 375 -2.14 11.35 17.17
CA GLU A 375 -2.66 10.47 16.13
C GLU A 375 -1.57 9.96 15.19
N ALA A 376 -0.39 10.58 15.20
CA ALA A 376 0.72 10.20 14.35
C ALA A 376 1.39 8.92 14.85
N LYS A 377 1.56 7.97 13.92
CA LYS A 377 2.33 6.75 14.11
C LYS A 377 3.45 6.65 13.09
N ILE A 378 4.50 5.91 13.43
CA ILE A 378 5.54 5.50 12.49
C ILE A 378 4.93 4.43 11.58
N VAL A 379 4.94 4.67 10.27
CA VAL A 379 4.40 3.75 9.24
C VAL A 379 5.49 3.34 8.24
N PRO A 380 5.44 2.12 7.68
CA PRO A 380 6.35 1.70 6.63
C PRO A 380 5.86 2.19 5.26
N VAL A 381 6.79 2.71 4.46
CA VAL A 381 6.52 3.20 3.10
C VAL A 381 7.54 2.63 2.12
N LYS A 382 7.06 2.35 0.91
CA LYS A 382 7.90 2.35 -0.28
C LYS A 382 8.05 3.79 -0.75
N VAL A 383 9.28 4.26 -0.93
CA VAL A 383 9.55 5.54 -1.61
C VAL A 383 10.02 5.25 -3.02
N HIS A 384 9.20 5.63 -4.00
CA HIS A 384 9.60 5.59 -5.41
C HIS A 384 10.21 6.93 -5.81
N ARG A 385 11.37 6.90 -6.48
CA ARG A 385 12.11 8.09 -6.89
C ARG A 385 12.14 8.19 -8.42
N ALA A 386 12.06 9.37 -8.98
CA ALA A 386 12.10 9.52 -10.44
C ALA A 386 12.68 10.86 -10.87
N LYS A 387 13.22 10.88 -12.10
CA LYS A 387 13.34 12.13 -12.86
C LYS A 387 12.21 12.18 -13.87
N GLN A 388 11.39 13.23 -13.82
CA GLN A 388 10.26 13.41 -14.74
C GLN A 388 10.22 14.81 -15.33
N ILE A 389 9.52 14.92 -16.46
CA ILE A 389 9.48 16.12 -17.28
C ILE A 389 8.75 17.29 -16.57
N TYR A 390 9.32 18.49 -16.69
CA TYR A 390 8.75 19.73 -16.18
C TYR A 390 9.01 20.91 -17.12
N ASP A 391 8.21 21.96 -17.04
CA ASP A 391 8.35 23.18 -17.83
C ASP A 391 9.37 24.12 -17.18
N THR A 392 10.46 24.46 -17.88
CA THR A 392 11.58 25.23 -17.29
C THR A 392 11.28 26.71 -17.11
N LYS A 393 10.21 27.24 -17.71
CA LYS A 393 9.80 28.64 -17.58
C LYS A 393 8.65 28.79 -16.60
N ASN A 394 7.66 27.89 -16.67
CA ASN A 394 6.50 27.91 -15.78
C ASN A 394 6.81 27.30 -14.40
N LEU A 395 7.85 26.47 -14.31
CA LEU A 395 8.27 25.73 -13.10
C LEU A 395 7.19 24.79 -12.59
N THR A 396 6.44 24.17 -13.50
CA THR A 396 5.36 23.21 -13.21
C THR A 396 5.71 21.85 -13.80
N LEU A 397 5.29 20.77 -13.15
CA LEU A 397 5.35 19.44 -13.79
C LEU A 397 4.51 19.43 -15.07
N ILE A 398 5.00 18.71 -16.09
CA ILE A 398 4.29 18.54 -17.35
C ILE A 398 3.44 17.27 -17.26
N GLN A 399 2.19 17.34 -17.74
CA GLN A 399 1.39 16.19 -18.12
C GLN A 399 1.70 15.89 -19.60
N PRO A 400 2.58 14.94 -19.93
CA PRO A 400 2.82 14.57 -21.31
C PRO A 400 1.71 13.64 -21.82
N LYS A 401 1.46 13.68 -23.11
CA LYS A 401 0.76 12.61 -23.81
C LYS A 401 1.75 11.48 -24.11
N LEU A 402 1.63 10.37 -23.39
CA LEU A 402 2.55 9.23 -23.52
C LEU A 402 2.12 8.27 -24.62
N TYR A 403 0.82 8.08 -24.80
CA TYR A 403 0.28 7.10 -25.75
C TYR A 403 -0.67 7.75 -26.75
N SER A 404 -0.53 7.38 -28.02
CA SER A 404 -1.55 7.53 -29.06
C SER A 404 -1.49 6.32 -29.99
N ALA A 405 -2.65 5.87 -30.47
CA ALA A 405 -2.71 4.90 -31.55
C ALA A 405 -2.41 5.53 -32.93
N THR A 406 -2.45 6.87 -33.03
CA THR A 406 -2.20 7.63 -34.25
C THR A 406 -0.76 8.15 -34.26
N PRO A 407 0.10 7.72 -35.19
CA PRO A 407 1.45 8.26 -35.32
C PRO A 407 1.44 9.78 -35.55
N GLY A 408 2.35 10.51 -34.90
CA GLY A 408 2.47 11.97 -35.03
C GLY A 408 1.43 12.79 -34.25
N ASP A 409 0.56 12.14 -33.48
CA ASP A 409 -0.47 12.79 -32.66
C ASP A 409 0.05 13.19 -31.25
N GLY A 410 1.37 13.25 -31.09
CA GLY A 410 2.06 13.67 -29.87
C GLY A 410 2.16 12.56 -28.82
N GLY A 411 2.05 11.30 -29.21
CA GLY A 411 2.22 10.16 -28.29
C GLY A 411 3.69 9.82 -28.12
N TYR A 412 4.29 10.14 -26.96
CA TYR A 412 5.74 9.95 -26.75
C TYR A 412 6.25 8.54 -27.06
N TRP A 413 5.49 7.48 -26.72
CA TRP A 413 5.91 6.09 -26.94
C TRP A 413 6.00 5.69 -28.42
N GLY A 414 5.33 6.43 -29.31
CA GLY A 414 5.42 6.24 -30.76
C GLY A 414 6.35 7.24 -31.44
N ASP A 415 6.27 8.51 -31.02
CA ASP A 415 6.91 9.63 -31.72
C ASP A 415 8.31 9.95 -31.17
N PHE A 416 8.62 9.57 -29.92
CA PHE A 416 9.86 9.89 -29.21
C PHE A 416 10.21 11.40 -29.15
N ASP A 417 9.20 12.27 -29.27
CA ASP A 417 9.34 13.73 -29.18
C ASP A 417 8.67 14.28 -27.90
N TRP A 418 9.50 14.76 -26.97
CA TRP A 418 9.05 15.36 -25.71
C TRP A 418 8.30 16.69 -25.89
N ASN A 419 8.67 17.52 -26.88
CA ASN A 419 7.97 18.78 -27.12
C ASN A 419 6.56 18.52 -27.66
N ALA A 420 6.42 17.58 -28.60
CA ALA A 420 5.12 17.18 -29.12
C ALA A 420 4.24 16.60 -28.00
N ALA A 421 4.80 15.69 -27.18
CA ALA A 421 4.11 15.08 -26.05
C ALA A 421 3.69 16.08 -24.98
N ALA A 422 4.57 17.02 -24.62
CA ALA A 422 4.27 18.09 -23.66
C ALA A 422 3.18 19.02 -24.20
N THR A 423 3.28 19.42 -25.47
CA THR A 423 2.29 20.31 -26.12
C THR A 423 0.90 19.66 -26.13
N ALA A 424 0.81 18.41 -26.57
CA ALA A 424 -0.46 17.69 -26.66
C ALA A 424 -1.07 17.43 -25.27
N GLY A 425 -0.26 16.94 -24.31
CA GLY A 425 -0.76 16.60 -22.98
C GLY A 425 -1.12 17.81 -22.13
N MET A 426 -0.36 18.92 -22.22
CA MET A 426 -0.70 20.15 -21.49
C MET A 426 -1.96 20.83 -22.06
N LYS A 427 -2.15 20.76 -23.39
CA LYS A 427 -3.39 21.21 -24.04
C LYS A 427 -4.61 20.43 -23.54
N GLU A 428 -4.51 19.11 -23.38
CA GLU A 428 -5.59 18.26 -22.87
C GLU A 428 -6.07 18.70 -21.47
N VAL A 429 -5.13 19.08 -20.59
CA VAL A 429 -5.45 19.55 -19.23
C VAL A 429 -5.67 21.06 -19.15
N GLY A 430 -5.69 21.78 -20.27
CA GLY A 430 -5.94 23.22 -20.32
C GLY A 430 -4.85 24.08 -19.68
N LEU A 431 -3.61 23.58 -19.60
CA LEU A 431 -2.48 24.29 -19.01
C LEU A 431 -1.48 24.76 -20.07
N PRO A 432 -0.78 25.89 -19.85
CA PRO A 432 0.21 26.40 -20.79
C PRO A 432 1.47 25.53 -20.80
N TYR A 433 2.08 25.40 -21.98
CA TYR A 433 3.43 24.89 -22.15
C TYR A 433 4.30 25.99 -22.79
N SER A 434 5.46 26.26 -22.20
CA SER A 434 6.35 27.34 -22.66
C SER A 434 7.14 27.02 -23.93
N GLY A 435 7.10 25.76 -24.41
CA GLY A 435 7.98 25.27 -25.46
C GLY A 435 9.36 24.83 -24.96
N SER A 436 9.61 24.88 -23.64
CA SER A 436 10.86 24.42 -23.05
C SER A 436 10.62 23.48 -21.87
N TYR A 437 11.32 22.34 -21.88
CA TYR A 437 11.23 21.34 -20.83
C TYR A 437 12.61 20.98 -20.26
N GLY A 438 12.58 20.41 -19.06
CA GLY A 438 13.71 19.77 -18.40
C GLY A 438 13.23 18.56 -17.62
N PHE A 439 14.11 17.95 -16.83
CA PHE A 439 13.75 16.86 -15.92
C PHE A 439 14.14 17.19 -14.49
N ALA A 440 13.22 16.98 -13.55
CA ALA A 440 13.43 17.24 -12.13
C ALA A 440 13.23 15.97 -11.31
N GLU A 441 13.96 15.88 -10.19
CA GLU A 441 13.81 14.78 -9.23
C GLU A 441 12.48 14.87 -8.49
N THR A 442 11.85 13.73 -8.29
CA THR A 442 10.58 13.58 -7.59
C THR A 442 10.59 12.34 -6.72
N GLU A 443 9.85 12.39 -5.63
CA GLU A 443 9.63 11.26 -4.72
C GLU A 443 8.13 11.04 -4.51
N MET A 444 7.74 9.78 -4.32
CA MET A 444 6.36 9.42 -4.04
C MET A 444 6.31 8.33 -2.98
N ASN A 445 5.56 8.59 -1.91
CA ASN A 445 5.41 7.71 -0.75
C ASN A 445 4.23 6.75 -0.96
N TRP A 446 4.46 5.46 -0.78
CA TRP A 446 3.44 4.41 -0.87
C TRP A 446 3.41 3.64 0.45
N PRO A 447 2.47 3.94 1.36
CA PRO A 447 2.29 3.16 2.58
C PRO A 447 2.04 1.68 2.28
N LEU A 448 2.81 0.81 2.95
CA LEU A 448 2.73 -0.63 2.78
C LEU A 448 1.68 -1.21 3.72
N ASN A 449 0.80 -2.06 3.20
CA ASN A 449 -0.35 -2.61 3.94
C ASN A 449 -0.56 -4.12 3.74
N HIS A 450 0.15 -4.73 2.78
CA HIS A 450 0.09 -6.16 2.47
C HIS A 450 1.48 -6.79 2.65
N MET A 451 1.58 -8.09 2.35
CA MET A 451 2.75 -8.92 2.64
C MET A 451 3.06 -9.01 4.14
N VAL A 452 2.01 -9.01 4.98
CA VAL A 452 2.17 -9.16 6.43
C VAL A 452 2.83 -10.50 6.72
N ALA A 453 3.96 -10.45 7.43
CA ALA A 453 4.78 -11.60 7.72
C ALA A 453 4.24 -12.45 8.88
N PRO A 454 4.61 -13.74 8.96
CA PRO A 454 4.44 -14.55 10.16
C PRO A 454 4.97 -13.85 11.42
N LYS A 455 4.31 -14.06 12.57
CA LYS A 455 4.62 -13.37 13.83
C LYS A 455 6.06 -13.54 14.30
N ASP A 456 6.68 -14.68 13.99
CA ASP A 456 8.06 -15.05 14.29
C ASP A 456 9.08 -14.35 13.38
N LYS A 457 8.62 -13.73 12.30
CA LYS A 457 9.40 -12.88 11.39
C LYS A 457 9.09 -11.39 11.57
N ALA A 458 8.28 -11.01 12.57
CA ALA A 458 8.05 -9.62 12.89
C ALA A 458 9.34 -8.94 13.33
N VAL A 459 9.45 -7.64 13.09
CA VAL A 459 10.63 -6.83 13.44
C VAL A 459 10.92 -6.93 14.94
N SER A 460 12.15 -7.27 15.28
CA SER A 460 12.63 -7.37 16.65
C SER A 460 13.02 -6.01 17.25
N CYS A 461 13.13 -5.93 18.57
CA CYS A 461 13.51 -4.71 19.28
C CYS A 461 14.86 -4.16 18.79
N GLU A 462 15.86 -5.04 18.63
CA GLU A 462 17.22 -4.64 18.25
C GLU A 462 17.25 -3.99 16.86
N GLU A 463 16.43 -4.44 15.92
CA GLU A 463 16.41 -3.85 14.58
C GLU A 463 15.99 -2.38 14.56
N CYS A 464 15.21 -1.94 15.55
CA CYS A 464 14.80 -0.53 15.69
C CYS A 464 15.70 0.24 16.66
N HIS A 465 16.03 -0.36 17.81
CA HIS A 465 16.77 0.28 18.91
C HIS A 465 18.29 0.22 18.75
N LYS A 466 18.80 -0.13 17.57
CA LYS A 466 20.22 -0.13 17.26
C LYS A 466 20.76 1.28 17.03
N ARG A 467 21.97 1.53 17.53
CA ARG A 467 22.67 2.80 17.39
C ARG A 467 22.92 3.22 15.94
N GLU A 468 23.36 2.29 15.10
CA GLU A 468 23.69 2.56 13.69
C GLU A 468 23.04 1.52 12.79
N GLY A 469 22.49 1.98 11.67
CA GLY A 469 21.82 1.11 10.69
C GLY A 469 20.54 0.45 11.21
N GLY A 470 19.92 1.01 12.26
CA GLY A 470 18.59 0.59 12.70
C GLY A 470 17.50 1.03 11.70
N ARG A 471 16.38 0.31 11.66
CA ARG A 471 15.23 0.57 10.79
C ARG A 471 14.71 1.99 10.94
N LEU A 472 14.69 2.51 12.17
CA LEU A 472 14.17 3.84 12.49
C LEU A 472 15.25 4.93 12.53
N ALA A 473 16.41 4.72 11.91
CA ALA A 473 17.54 5.67 11.97
C ALA A 473 17.19 7.07 11.42
N SER A 474 16.31 7.16 10.42
CA SER A 474 15.88 8.43 9.81
C SER A 474 14.69 9.10 10.52
N VAL A 475 14.05 8.44 11.48
CA VAL A 475 12.84 8.95 12.15
C VAL A 475 13.22 9.74 13.40
N GLY A 476 13.06 11.07 13.35
CA GLY A 476 13.40 11.98 14.44
C GLY A 476 12.21 12.39 15.33
N GLY A 477 12.46 13.36 16.21
CA GLY A 477 11.46 14.02 17.05
C GLY A 477 11.29 13.45 18.47
N PHE A 478 12.02 12.40 18.81
CA PHE A 478 11.94 11.75 20.12
C PHE A 478 13.24 11.07 20.51
N TYR A 479 13.39 10.79 21.82
CA TYR A 479 14.47 9.98 22.34
C TYR A 479 14.11 8.49 22.26
N MET A 480 14.96 7.71 21.62
CA MET A 480 14.82 6.26 21.48
C MET A 480 15.93 5.55 22.29
N PRO A 481 15.56 4.74 23.29
CA PRO A 481 16.54 3.92 24.02
C PRO A 481 17.38 3.06 23.08
N GLY A 482 18.68 2.92 23.35
CA GLY A 482 19.61 2.13 22.54
C GLY A 482 20.13 2.85 21.28
N ARG A 483 19.26 3.55 20.55
CA ARG A 483 19.63 4.37 19.38
C ARG A 483 20.28 5.69 19.81
N ASP A 484 19.55 6.46 20.62
CA ASP A 484 19.92 7.81 21.00
C ASP A 484 20.71 7.84 22.31
N ARG A 485 21.62 8.80 22.43
CA ARG A 485 22.44 9.00 23.64
C ARG A 485 22.51 10.46 24.03
N SER A 486 22.71 10.71 25.31
CA SER A 486 23.11 12.03 25.80
C SER A 486 24.42 11.86 26.54
N THR A 487 25.52 12.38 25.98
CA THR A 487 26.86 12.27 26.58
C THR A 487 26.91 12.89 27.98
N LEU A 488 26.10 13.92 28.22
CA LEU A 488 25.94 14.56 29.53
C LEU A 488 25.27 13.63 30.54
N LEU A 489 24.15 13.01 30.18
CA LEU A 489 23.44 12.08 31.07
C LEU A 489 24.24 10.79 31.26
N ASP A 490 24.86 10.27 30.20
CA ASP A 490 25.76 9.11 30.25
C ASP A 490 26.91 9.39 31.24
N GLY A 491 27.54 10.57 31.13
CA GLY A 491 28.63 10.99 32.01
C GLY A 491 28.18 11.18 33.46
N PHE A 492 27.03 11.80 33.69
CA PHE A 492 26.46 11.94 35.03
C PHE A 492 26.11 10.58 35.65
N GLY A 493 25.52 9.66 34.87
CA GLY A 493 25.26 8.29 35.30
C GLY A 493 26.53 7.55 35.66
N ALA A 494 27.58 7.66 34.86
CA ALA A 494 28.89 7.08 35.16
C ALA A 494 29.48 7.64 36.47
N LEU A 495 29.40 8.96 36.68
CA LEU A 495 29.85 9.60 37.92
C LEU A 495 29.07 9.11 39.14
N LEU A 496 27.75 8.92 39.03
CA LEU A 496 26.94 8.34 40.11
C LEU A 496 27.34 6.92 40.45
N VAL A 497 27.59 6.07 39.44
CA VAL A 497 28.06 4.69 39.65
C VAL A 497 29.42 4.67 40.33
N LEU A 498 30.36 5.50 39.85
CA LEU A 498 31.69 5.64 40.45
C LEU A 498 31.61 6.19 41.88
N GLY A 499 30.75 7.17 42.11
CA GLY A 499 30.50 7.75 43.43
C GLY A 499 29.90 6.73 44.42
N ALA A 500 28.93 5.93 43.98
CA ALA A 500 28.35 4.85 44.79
C ALA A 500 29.39 3.79 45.13
N PHE A 501 30.20 3.36 44.15
CA PHE A 501 31.29 2.43 44.36
C PHE A 501 32.33 2.96 45.36
N ALA A 502 32.74 4.24 45.22
CA ALA A 502 33.62 4.90 46.17
C ALA A 502 33.01 4.95 47.58
N GLY A 503 31.71 5.24 47.70
CA GLY A 503 30.98 5.22 48.97
C GLY A 503 31.01 3.85 49.65
N VAL A 504 30.83 2.76 48.87
CA VAL A 504 30.94 1.38 49.38
C VAL A 504 32.36 1.08 49.88
N LEU A 505 33.39 1.48 49.13
CA LEU A 505 34.78 1.30 49.54
C LEU A 505 35.11 2.08 50.82
N VAL A 506 34.66 3.32 50.93
CA VAL A 506 34.85 4.15 52.14
C VAL A 506 34.14 3.50 53.34
N HIS A 507 32.89 3.05 53.17
CA HIS A 507 32.15 2.38 54.23
C HIS A 507 32.81 1.06 54.66
N GLY A 508 33.24 0.24 53.70
CA GLY A 508 33.96 -1.01 53.95
C GLY A 508 35.31 -0.78 54.64
N GLY A 509 36.07 0.20 54.18
CA GLY A 509 37.35 0.59 54.77
C GLY A 509 37.18 1.10 56.21
N ALA A 510 36.16 1.93 56.47
CA ALA A 510 35.82 2.37 57.81
C ALA A 510 35.48 1.19 58.72
N ARG A 511 34.63 0.25 58.27
CA ARG A 511 34.31 -0.98 59.02
C ARG A 511 35.56 -1.78 59.35
N TYR A 512 36.45 -1.98 58.38
CA TYR A 512 37.71 -2.71 58.59
C TYR A 512 38.62 -1.99 59.61
N TRP A 513 38.77 -0.67 59.50
CA TRP A 513 39.58 0.12 60.41
C TRP A 513 39.04 0.07 61.86
N PHE A 514 37.74 0.26 62.04
CA PHE A 514 37.09 0.14 63.36
C PHE A 514 37.17 -1.28 63.93
N TRP A 515 37.05 -2.31 63.10
CA TRP A 515 37.25 -3.70 63.50
C TRP A 515 38.69 -3.95 63.98
N ARG A 516 39.69 -3.45 63.24
CA ARG A 516 41.11 -3.59 63.60
C ARG A 516 41.45 -2.88 64.91
N ARG A 517 40.88 -1.68 65.14
CA ARG A 517 41.00 -0.97 66.43
C ARG A 517 40.36 -1.72 67.59
N ARG A 518 39.25 -2.43 67.37
CA ARG A 518 38.64 -3.30 68.41
C ARG A 518 39.48 -4.55 68.72
N GLN A 519 40.25 -5.06 67.77
CA GLN A 519 41.13 -6.21 68.00
C GLN A 519 42.51 -5.86 68.55
N GLY A 520 43.03 -4.66 68.26
CA GLY A 520 44.32 -4.17 68.79
C GLY A 520 44.27 -3.57 70.20
N GLY A 521 43.13 -3.63 70.88
CA GLY A 521 42.94 -3.18 72.27
C GLY A 521 43.13 -4.29 73.31
N LYS A 522 44.07 -5.20 73.09
CA LYS A 522 44.59 -6.12 74.10
C LYS A 522 46.04 -5.78 74.39
#